data_AF-A0A351QZU4-F1
#
_entry.id   AF-A0A351QZU4-F1
#
_cell.length_a   1.000
_cell.length_b   1.000
_cell.length_c   1.000
_cell.angle_alpha   90.00
_cell.angle_beta   90.00
_cell.angle_gamma   90.00
#
_symmetry.space_group_name_H-M   'P 1'
#
loop_
_entity.id
_entity.type
_entity.pdbx_description
1 polymer ?
#
loop_
_entity_poly.entity_id
_entity_poly.type
_entity_poly.pdbx_seq_one_letter_code
_entity_poly.pdbx_strand_id
1 'polypeptide(L)'
;MNYEVIIFDADETLFDFKKSEKYALKNTMIEFGIDYDENYHLKVYKDINSVVWKEFENGLIIQSNLNIERFKRLIKSLNFNFDEEKFAKAYIKHLSYASFLYNDSLTSDIQGGLNSGIDTCWFNPNNIINNTSINPTYKITNLMDLKNILEK
;
A
#
# COMPACT_ATOMS: atom_id res chain seq x y z
N MET A 1 28.86 -12.27 -7.87
CA MET A 1 28.15 -13.10 -6.87
C MET A 1 26.72 -12.94 -7.29
N ASN A 2 26.17 -13.98 -7.90
CA ASN A 2 24.98 -13.80 -8.72
C ASN A 2 23.75 -13.95 -7.81
N TYR A 3 22.86 -12.97 -7.85
CA TYR A 3 21.58 -13.08 -7.16
C TYR A 3 20.61 -13.87 -8.04
N GLU A 4 20.02 -14.93 -7.50
CA GLU A 4 19.01 -15.74 -8.19
C GLU A 4 17.58 -15.30 -7.85
N VAL A 5 17.41 -14.62 -6.72
CA VAL A 5 16.11 -14.25 -6.15
C VAL A 5 16.11 -12.77 -5.78
N ILE A 6 15.08 -12.06 -6.23
CA ILE A 6 14.73 -10.73 -5.72
C ILE A 6 13.45 -10.90 -4.91
N ILE A 7 13.50 -10.45 -3.65
CA ILE A 7 12.31 -10.28 -2.82
C ILE A 7 11.96 -8.80 -2.88
N PHE A 8 10.71 -8.51 -3.23
CA PHE A 8 10.25 -7.15 -3.45
C PHE A 8 8.86 -7.01 -2.86
N ASP A 9 8.72 -6.13 -1.87
CA ASP A 9 7.41 -5.70 -1.42
C ASP A 9 6.90 -4.57 -2.32
N ALA A 10 5.59 -4.43 -2.43
CA ALA A 10 4.96 -3.47 -3.33
C ALA A 10 4.53 -2.20 -2.58
N ASP A 11 3.72 -2.39 -1.54
CA ASP A 11 3.09 -1.31 -0.82
C ASP A 11 4.08 -0.69 0.18
N GLU A 12 4.22 0.63 0.15
CA GLU A 12 5.20 1.37 0.98
C GLU A 12 6.67 1.03 0.69
N THR A 13 6.93 0.27 -0.39
CA THR A 13 8.27 0.06 -0.98
C THR A 13 8.38 0.74 -2.33
N LEU A 14 7.47 0.40 -3.25
CA LEU A 14 7.41 0.95 -4.61
C LEU A 14 6.22 1.87 -4.80
N PHE A 15 5.08 1.52 -4.21
CA PHE A 15 3.84 2.28 -4.33
C PHE A 15 3.47 2.96 -3.03
N ASP A 16 3.04 4.22 -3.12
CA ASP A 16 2.48 4.97 -1.99
C ASP A 16 1.04 4.52 -1.75
N PHE A 17 0.90 3.36 -1.12
CA PHE A 17 -0.40 2.74 -0.86
C PHE A 17 -1.29 3.63 0.01
N LYS A 18 -0.72 4.35 0.98
CA LYS A 18 -1.48 5.31 1.81
C LYS A 18 -2.15 6.38 0.95
N LYS A 19 -1.44 6.92 -0.04
CA LYS A 19 -2.00 7.88 -0.99
C LYS A 19 -3.00 7.24 -1.94
N SER A 20 -2.74 6.02 -2.40
CA SER A 20 -3.66 5.26 -3.26
C SER A 20 -4.97 4.93 -2.55
N GLU A 21 -4.91 4.51 -1.29
CA GLU A 21 -6.05 4.23 -0.44
C GLU A 21 -6.92 5.47 -0.23
N LYS A 22 -6.29 6.60 0.13
CA LYS A 22 -6.98 7.89 0.27
C LYS A 22 -7.66 8.33 -1.02
N TYR A 23 -6.97 8.18 -2.17
CA TYR A 23 -7.54 8.47 -3.47
C TYR A 23 -8.75 7.58 -3.77
N ALA A 24 -8.62 6.27 -3.55
CA ALA A 24 -9.66 5.30 -3.84
C ALA A 24 -10.91 5.55 -2.98
N LEU A 25 -10.74 5.77 -1.67
CA LEU A 25 -11.85 6.05 -0.77
C LEU A 25 -12.59 7.34 -1.16
N LYS A 26 -11.85 8.43 -1.41
CA LYS A 26 -12.44 9.72 -1.81
C LYS A 26 -13.28 9.59 -3.07
N ASN A 27 -12.73 8.99 -4.13
CA ASN A 27 -13.46 8.89 -5.40
C ASN A 27 -14.65 7.95 -5.32
N THR A 28 -14.56 6.89 -4.50
CA THR A 28 -15.70 6.01 -4.24
C THR A 28 -16.82 6.75 -3.51
N MET A 29 -16.50 7.53 -2.49
CA MET A 29 -17.50 8.32 -1.75
C MET A 29 -18.21 9.32 -2.69
N ILE A 30 -17.45 10.02 -3.53
CA ILE A 30 -18.00 10.97 -4.51
C ILE A 30 -18.89 10.25 -5.54
N GLU A 31 -18.49 9.07 -6.04
CA GLU A 31 -19.30 8.27 -6.97
C GLU A 31 -20.66 7.87 -6.38
N PHE A 32 -20.72 7.68 -5.06
CA PHE A 32 -21.95 7.35 -4.32
C PHE A 32 -22.71 8.60 -3.82
N GLY A 33 -22.31 9.80 -4.26
CA GLY A 33 -22.99 11.06 -3.92
C GLY A 33 -22.72 11.57 -2.50
N ILE A 34 -21.63 11.14 -1.87
CA ILE A 34 -21.25 11.53 -0.52
C ILE A 34 -20.23 12.66 -0.61
N ASP A 35 -20.45 13.75 0.15
CA ASP A 35 -19.43 14.78 0.32
C ASP A 35 -18.29 14.26 1.22
N TYR A 36 -17.09 14.21 0.67
CA TYR A 36 -15.97 13.53 1.33
C TYR A 36 -15.22 14.46 2.29
N ASP A 37 -15.47 14.27 3.59
CA ASP A 37 -14.58 14.75 4.66
C ASP A 37 -13.45 13.73 4.93
N GLU A 38 -12.21 14.13 4.64
CA GLU A 38 -11.04 13.29 4.89
C GLU A 38 -10.79 13.02 6.38
N ASN A 39 -10.96 14.02 7.25
CA ASN A 39 -10.64 13.89 8.67
C ASN A 39 -11.61 12.95 9.38
N TYR A 40 -12.84 12.87 8.87
CA TYR A 40 -13.86 11.97 9.39
C TYR A 40 -13.87 10.62 8.68
N HIS A 41 -14.11 10.58 7.37
CA HIS A 41 -14.33 9.33 6.65
C HIS A 41 -13.07 8.47 6.54
N LEU A 42 -11.90 9.07 6.30
CA LEU A 42 -10.65 8.30 6.22
C LEU A 42 -10.32 7.67 7.58
N LYS A 43 -10.58 8.41 8.67
CA LYS A 43 -10.33 7.90 10.02
C LYS A 43 -11.20 6.69 10.33
N VAL A 44 -12.51 6.79 10.12
CA VAL A 44 -13.46 5.69 10.34
C VAL A 44 -13.08 4.48 9.47
N TYR A 45 -12.75 4.71 8.20
CA TYR A 45 -12.29 3.65 7.31
C TYR A 45 -11.01 2.98 7.82
N LYS A 46 -10.00 3.73 8.27
CA LYS A 46 -8.73 3.17 8.76
C LYS A 46 -8.90 2.35 10.03
N ASP A 47 -9.75 2.80 10.94
CA ASP A 47 -10.07 2.07 12.17
C ASP A 47 -10.72 0.71 11.83
N ILE A 48 -11.69 0.71 10.90
CA ILE A 48 -12.35 -0.52 10.44
C ILE A 48 -11.41 -1.43 9.66
N ASN A 49 -10.61 -0.86 8.74
CA ASN A 49 -9.67 -1.60 7.92
C ASN A 49 -8.66 -2.37 8.80
N SER A 50 -8.11 -1.70 9.81
CA SER A 50 -7.17 -2.32 10.75
C SER A 50 -7.79 -3.49 11.53
N VAL A 51 -9.05 -3.35 11.95
CA VAL A 51 -9.78 -4.43 12.64
C VAL A 51 -10.01 -5.62 11.71
N VAL A 52 -10.46 -5.38 10.48
CA VAL A 52 -10.75 -6.44 9.50
C VAL A 52 -9.47 -7.20 9.10
N TRP A 53 -8.35 -6.50 8.93
CA TRP A 53 -7.05 -7.13 8.69
C TRP A 53 -6.62 -8.02 9.85
N LYS A 54 -6.76 -7.54 11.09
CA LYS A 54 -6.45 -8.34 12.28
C LYS A 54 -7.33 -9.58 12.38
N GLU A 55 -8.61 -9.48 12.02
CA GLU A 55 -9.51 -10.63 11.99
C GLU A 55 -9.11 -11.64 10.89
N PHE A 56 -8.66 -11.16 9.72
CA PHE A 56 -8.11 -12.00 8.67
C PHE A 56 -6.83 -12.72 9.11
N GLU A 57 -5.88 -12.02 9.73
CA GLU A 57 -4.63 -12.59 10.27
C GLU A 57 -4.89 -13.68 11.32
N ASN A 58 -5.97 -13.54 12.09
CA ASN A 58 -6.41 -14.54 13.07
C ASN A 58 -7.28 -15.67 12.47
N GLY A 59 -7.48 -15.69 11.15
CA GLY A 59 -8.29 -16.70 10.45
C GLY A 59 -9.80 -16.59 10.65
N LEU A 60 -10.30 -15.47 11.19
CA LEU A 60 -11.72 -15.22 11.42
C LEU A 60 -12.46 -14.78 10.14
N ILE A 61 -11.72 -14.18 9.21
CA ILE A 61 -12.20 -13.76 7.90
C ILE A 61 -11.34 -14.41 6.84
N ILE A 62 -11.95 -14.86 5.74
CA ILE A 62 -11.24 -15.33 4.55
C ILE A 62 -11.00 -14.20 3.56
N GLN A 63 -9.93 -14.29 2.77
CA GLN A 63 -9.52 -13.22 1.84
C GLN A 63 -10.62 -12.78 0.87
N SER A 64 -11.45 -13.71 0.37
CA SER A 64 -12.55 -13.41 -0.55
C SER A 64 -13.62 -12.49 0.06
N ASN A 65 -13.72 -12.45 1.40
CA ASN A 65 -14.74 -11.67 2.10
C ASN A 65 -14.17 -10.38 2.70
N LEU A 66 -12.84 -10.25 2.78
CA LEU A 66 -12.15 -9.15 3.46
C LEU A 66 -12.61 -7.78 2.94
N ASN A 67 -12.67 -7.62 1.61
CA ASN A 67 -13.04 -6.36 0.99
C ASN A 67 -14.52 -6.00 1.22
N ILE A 68 -15.43 -6.96 1.02
CA ILE A 68 -16.87 -6.74 1.20
C ILE A 68 -17.18 -6.44 2.68
N GLU A 69 -16.60 -7.21 3.61
CA GLU A 69 -16.82 -7.04 5.05
C GLU A 69 -16.35 -5.67 5.55
N ARG A 70 -15.21 -5.19 5.05
CA ARG A 70 -14.70 -3.84 5.34
C ARG A 70 -15.73 -2.75 4.99
N PHE A 71 -16.30 -2.82 3.79
CA PHE A 71 -17.24 -1.80 3.32
C PHE A 71 -18.63 -1.97 3.92
N LYS A 72 -19.06 -3.20 4.22
CA LYS A 72 -20.27 -3.45 5.01
C LYS A 72 -20.20 -2.77 6.39
N ARG A 73 -19.07 -2.91 7.09
CA ARG A 73 -18.84 -2.25 8.39
C ARG A 73 -18.76 -0.73 8.25
N LEU A 74 -18.10 -0.23 7.21
CA LEU A 74 -17.99 1.20 6.94
C LEU A 74 -19.35 1.86 6.70
N ILE A 75 -20.14 1.29 5.78
CA ILE A 75 -21.47 1.76 5.43
C ILE A 75 -22.37 1.79 6.67
N LYS A 76 -22.34 0.72 7.46
CA LYS A 76 -23.07 0.66 8.74
C LYS A 76 -22.60 1.73 9.73
N SER A 77 -21.29 1.92 9.89
CA SER A 77 -20.72 2.89 10.83
C SER A 77 -21.03 4.35 10.47
N LEU A 78 -21.19 4.65 9.17
CA LEU A 78 -21.50 5.98 8.65
C LEU A 78 -23.00 6.22 8.48
N ASN A 79 -23.85 5.24 8.86
CA ASN A 79 -25.31 5.27 8.66
C ASN A 79 -25.72 5.49 7.20
N PHE A 80 -24.94 4.92 6.27
CA PHE A 80 -25.29 4.91 4.85
C PHE A 80 -26.16 3.69 4.51
N ASN A 81 -26.90 3.79 3.40
CA ASN A 81 -27.76 2.72 2.90
C ASN A 81 -27.40 2.38 1.45
N PHE A 82 -26.18 1.88 1.26
CA PHE A 82 -25.65 1.44 -0.02
C PHE A 82 -25.40 -0.06 -0.03
N ASP A 83 -25.38 -0.63 -1.22
CA ASP A 83 -24.95 -2.00 -1.47
C ASP A 83 -23.43 -2.11 -1.25
N GLU A 84 -23.03 -2.91 -0.27
CA GLU A 84 -21.64 -3.08 0.12
C GLU A 84 -20.77 -3.70 -0.99
N GLU A 85 -21.34 -4.57 -1.84
CA GLU A 85 -20.60 -5.18 -2.93
C GLU A 85 -20.32 -4.17 -4.04
N LYS A 86 -21.31 -3.31 -4.37
CA LYS A 86 -21.12 -2.24 -5.34
C LYS A 86 -20.09 -1.24 -4.84
N PHE A 87 -20.15 -0.88 -3.56
CA PHE A 87 -19.18 0.04 -2.96
C PHE A 87 -17.77 -0.57 -2.98
N ALA A 88 -17.63 -1.84 -2.61
CA ALA A 88 -16.35 -2.56 -2.64
C ALA A 88 -15.78 -2.67 -4.05
N LYS A 89 -16.63 -2.93 -5.07
CA LYS A 89 -16.23 -2.96 -6.48
C LYS A 89 -15.75 -1.60 -6.97
N ALA A 90 -16.48 -0.53 -6.65
CA ALA A 90 -16.09 0.83 -7.01
C ALA A 90 -14.78 1.25 -6.34
N TYR A 91 -14.57 0.89 -5.07
CA TYR A 91 -13.30 1.12 -4.39
C TYR A 91 -12.11 0.44 -5.08
N ILE A 92 -12.23 -0.85 -5.43
CA ILE A 92 -11.16 -1.57 -6.14
C ILE A 92 -10.89 -0.96 -7.51
N LYS A 93 -11.96 -0.52 -8.22
CA LYS A 93 -11.81 0.20 -9.49
C LYS A 93 -11.00 1.49 -9.31
N HIS A 94 -11.33 2.34 -8.34
CA HIS A 94 -10.58 3.57 -8.09
C HIS A 94 -9.17 3.32 -7.58
N LEU A 95 -8.98 2.27 -6.79
CA LEU A 95 -7.65 1.84 -6.34
C LEU A 95 -6.76 1.43 -7.54
N SER A 96 -7.33 0.76 -8.55
CA SER A 96 -6.60 0.38 -9.77
C SER A 96 -6.12 1.57 -10.61
N TYR A 97 -6.72 2.75 -10.44
CA TYR A 97 -6.27 3.98 -11.09
C TYR A 97 -5.18 4.71 -10.31
N ALA A 98 -4.92 4.28 -9.07
CA ALA A 98 -4.02 4.95 -8.14
C ALA A 98 -2.61 4.33 -8.15
N SER A 99 -1.82 4.69 -9.17
CA SER A 99 -0.41 4.28 -9.29
C SER A 99 0.53 5.40 -8.86
N PHE A 100 0.64 5.62 -7.55
CA PHE A 100 1.57 6.61 -6.98
C PHE A 100 2.87 5.93 -6.55
N LEU A 101 4.03 6.43 -6.99
CA LEU A 101 5.32 5.92 -6.54
C LEU A 101 5.64 6.36 -5.11
N TYR A 102 6.18 5.44 -4.32
CA TYR A 102 6.70 5.73 -2.99
C TYR A 102 8.12 6.27 -3.06
N ASN A 103 8.36 7.39 -2.40
CA ASN A 103 9.64 8.10 -2.47
C ASN A 103 10.56 7.82 -1.26
N ASP A 104 10.04 7.21 -0.20
CA ASP A 104 10.71 7.14 1.12
C ASP A 104 10.96 5.70 1.61
N SER A 105 11.30 4.76 0.73
CA SER A 105 11.50 3.33 1.06
C SER A 105 12.74 3.00 1.90
N LEU A 106 13.52 4.01 2.31
CA LEU A 106 14.78 3.80 3.05
C LEU A 106 14.59 3.15 4.43
N THR A 107 13.43 3.30 5.07
CA THR A 107 13.32 3.13 6.53
C THR A 107 12.82 1.76 7.00
N SER A 108 11.92 1.08 6.28
CA SER A 108 11.43 -0.25 6.66
C SER A 108 12.19 -1.36 5.95
N ASP A 109 12.19 -1.36 4.62
CA ASP A 109 12.59 -2.53 3.83
C ASP A 109 14.10 -2.68 3.77
N ILE A 110 14.79 -1.55 3.62
CA ILE A 110 16.25 -1.53 3.57
C ILE A 110 16.82 -1.84 4.95
N GLN A 111 16.34 -1.22 6.02
CA GLN A 111 16.83 -1.53 7.36
C GLN A 111 16.51 -2.97 7.77
N GLY A 112 15.31 -3.47 7.45
CA GLY A 112 14.91 -4.85 7.71
C GLY A 112 15.76 -5.88 6.98
N GLY A 113 16.03 -5.63 5.69
CA GLY A 113 16.93 -6.45 4.88
C GLY A 113 18.35 -6.49 5.44
N LEU A 114 18.91 -5.32 5.78
CA LEU A 114 20.24 -5.22 6.39
C LEU A 114 20.30 -5.97 7.74
N ASN A 115 19.29 -5.82 8.60
CA ASN A 115 19.21 -6.53 9.89
C ASN A 115 19.16 -8.06 9.73
N SER A 116 18.66 -8.53 8.58
CA SER A 116 18.55 -9.95 8.25
C SER A 116 19.75 -10.48 7.46
N GLY A 117 20.78 -9.64 7.22
CA GLY A 117 21.95 -10.00 6.43
C GLY A 117 21.68 -10.16 4.93
N ILE A 118 20.59 -9.57 4.42
CA ILE A 118 20.19 -9.60 3.01
C ILE A 118 20.70 -8.34 2.32
N ASP A 119 21.26 -8.49 1.12
CA ASP A 119 21.65 -7.34 0.30
C ASP A 119 20.42 -6.54 -0.14
N THR A 120 20.52 -5.22 -0.04
CA THR A 120 19.39 -4.32 -0.25
C THR A 120 19.63 -3.40 -1.43
N CYS A 121 18.57 -3.08 -2.17
CA CYS A 121 18.62 -2.19 -3.32
C CYS A 121 17.62 -1.05 -3.16
N TRP A 122 18.12 0.18 -3.03
CA TRP A 122 17.27 1.36 -2.97
C TRP A 122 16.87 1.83 -4.36
N PHE A 123 15.57 1.79 -4.67
CA PHE A 123 15.02 2.44 -5.86
C PHE A 123 14.75 3.92 -5.58
N ASN A 124 15.53 4.80 -6.22
CA ASN A 124 15.52 6.24 -6.00
C ASN A 124 15.42 7.01 -7.34
N PRO A 125 14.27 6.95 -8.03
CA PRO A 125 14.09 7.58 -9.35
C PRO A 125 14.23 9.11 -9.30
N ASN A 126 13.98 9.72 -8.15
CA ASN A 126 13.98 11.17 -7.96
C ASN A 126 15.31 11.73 -7.42
N ASN A 127 16.35 10.90 -7.29
CA ASN A 127 17.66 11.30 -6.77
C ASN A 127 17.60 11.98 -5.39
N ILE A 128 16.72 11.50 -4.52
CA ILE A 128 16.58 11.97 -3.15
C ILE A 128 17.91 11.78 -2.41
N ILE A 129 18.30 12.78 -1.61
CA ILE A 129 19.51 12.73 -0.77
C ILE A 129 19.21 11.84 0.43
N ASN A 130 20.08 10.85 0.67
CA ASN A 130 19.98 10.01 1.86
C ASN A 130 20.56 10.76 3.06
N ASN A 131 19.68 11.30 3.91
CA ASN A 131 20.03 11.98 5.16
C ASN A 131 19.98 11.04 6.38
N THR A 132 19.86 9.73 6.17
CA THR A 132 19.80 8.72 7.24
C THR A 132 21.16 8.03 7.43
N SER A 133 21.31 7.25 8.50
CA SER A 133 22.47 6.37 8.70
C SER A 133 22.40 5.05 7.93
N ILE A 134 21.31 4.81 7.18
CA ILE A 134 21.02 3.55 6.50
C ILE A 134 21.81 3.53 5.19
N ASN A 135 22.62 2.50 4.97
CA ASN A 135 23.45 2.35 3.77
C ASN A 135 23.01 1.09 3.00
N PRO A 136 22.20 1.22 1.93
CA PRO A 136 21.82 0.07 1.11
C PRO A 136 23.02 -0.48 0.32
N THR A 137 23.00 -1.78 0.02
CA THR A 137 24.06 -2.43 -0.80
C THR A 137 24.12 -1.82 -2.21
N TYR A 138 22.95 -1.54 -2.79
CA TYR A 138 22.81 -0.97 -4.12
C TYR A 138 21.87 0.23 -4.12
N LYS A 139 22.06 1.12 -5.09
CA LYS A 139 21.15 2.23 -5.40
C LYS A 139 20.93 2.26 -6.91
N ILE A 140 19.67 2.36 -7.31
CA ILE A 140 19.27 2.46 -8.72
C ILE A 140 18.28 3.61 -8.91
N THR A 141 18.23 4.19 -10.10
CA THR A 141 17.27 5.24 -10.46
C THR A 141 16.24 4.75 -11.49
N ASN A 142 16.54 3.65 -12.17
CA ASN A 142 15.62 2.95 -13.05
C ASN A 142 15.49 1.48 -12.60
N LEU A 143 14.27 0.93 -12.55
CA LEU A 143 14.06 -0.48 -12.19
C LEU A 143 14.77 -1.44 -13.14
N MET A 144 14.99 -1.05 -14.40
CA MET A 144 15.73 -1.87 -15.37
C MET A 144 17.21 -2.03 -15.01
N ASP A 145 17.76 -1.16 -14.15
CA ASP A 145 19.14 -1.25 -13.67
C ASP A 145 19.35 -2.46 -12.75
N LEU A 146 18.28 -3.08 -12.23
CA LEU A 146 18.36 -4.34 -11.48
C LEU A 146 19.04 -5.44 -12.30
N LYS A 147 18.87 -5.46 -13.62
CA LYS A 147 19.54 -6.44 -14.49
C LYS A 147 21.06 -6.40 -14.34
N ASN A 148 21.62 -5.19 -14.23
CA ASN A 148 23.06 -4.99 -14.04
C ASN A 148 23.56 -5.50 -12.68
N ILE A 149 22.65 -5.66 -11.71
CA ILE A 149 22.96 -6.23 -10.39
C ILE A 149 22.87 -7.76 -10.44
N LEU A 150 21.86 -8.29 -11.14
CA LEU A 150 21.64 -9.73 -11.28
C LEU A 150 22.69 -10.42 -12.16
N GLU A 151 23.24 -9.71 -13.14
CA GLU A 151 24.19 -10.25 -14.13
C GLU A 151 25.67 -10.22 -13.67
N LYS A 152 25.95 -9.86 -12.40
CA LYS A 152 27.31 -9.76 -11.81
C LYS A 152 27.77 -11.01 -11.04
#